data_AF-A0A931M551-F1
#
_entry.id   AF-A0A931M551-F1
#
_cell.length_a   1.000
_cell.length_b   1.000
_cell.length_c   1.000
_cell.angle_alpha   90.00
_cell.angle_beta   90.00
_cell.angle_gamma   90.00
#
_symmetry.space_group_name_H-M   'P 1'
#
loop_
_entity.id
_entity.type
_entity.pdbx_description
1 polymer ?
#
loop_
_entity_poly.entity_id
_entity_poly.type
_entity_poly.pdbx_seq_one_letter_code
_entity_poly.pdbx_strand_id
1 'polypeptide(L)'
;GVLKDFHFSSMHETIEPLIMRLDENWNWGTILVRIKSTQTKEAIADLEKLCKQVNPDFPFTYQFADQEFAKLYTAEILVSQLANIFAFLAIFISCLGLFGLVTFTAEQRIKEIGVRKVLGASESSIMRLLASNFMKPIVIAMLIAFPLAWFAMNKWLQNYAYKISIGWSLFALAALIMVAIALITISFQTIRSAFINPVKSLRTE
;
A
#
# COMPACT_ATOMS: atom_id res chain seq x y z
N GLY A 1 33.40 23.51 10.64
CA GLY A 1 32.12 23.92 11.25
C GLY A 1 31.30 22.69 11.54
N VAL A 2 30.26 22.80 12.39
CA VAL A 2 29.31 21.71 12.64
C VAL A 2 28.09 21.94 11.76
N LEU A 3 27.65 20.90 11.06
CA LEU A 3 26.46 20.91 10.21
C LEU A 3 25.30 20.25 10.96
N LYS A 4 24.07 20.52 10.53
CA LYS A 4 22.90 19.78 11.00
C LYS A 4 22.96 18.34 10.50
N ASP A 5 22.39 17.42 11.26
CA ASP A 5 22.29 16.02 10.87
C ASP A 5 21.57 15.86 9.53
N PHE A 6 22.13 15.05 8.65
CA PHE A 6 21.54 14.68 7.36
C PHE A 6 21.90 13.22 7.02
N HIS A 7 21.04 12.56 6.25
CA HIS A 7 21.33 11.21 5.76
C HIS A 7 22.27 11.28 4.56
N PHE A 8 23.36 10.52 4.64
CA PHE A 8 24.32 10.35 3.55
C PHE A 8 24.53 8.88 3.14
N SER A 9 23.84 7.96 3.84
CA SER A 9 23.87 6.50 3.65
C SER A 9 22.43 5.94 3.57
N SER A 10 22.29 4.61 3.64
CA SER A 10 21.00 3.91 3.66
C SER A 10 20.09 4.42 4.79
N MET A 11 18.78 4.49 4.52
CA MET A 11 17.76 4.88 5.52
C MET A 11 17.54 3.82 6.61
N HIS A 12 18.12 2.62 6.45
CA HIS A 12 18.12 1.58 7.46
C HIS A 12 19.13 1.86 8.58
N GLU A 13 20.14 2.68 8.31
CA GLU A 13 21.21 2.99 9.25
C GLU A 13 20.92 4.29 9.99
N THR A 14 21.40 4.38 11.23
CA THR A 14 21.42 5.64 11.96
C THR A 14 22.40 6.61 11.30
N ILE A 15 22.18 7.92 11.46
CA ILE A 15 23.13 8.93 10.97
C ILE A 15 24.45 8.74 11.72
N GLU A 16 25.48 8.24 11.04
CA GLU A 16 26.80 8.03 11.60
C GLU A 16 27.61 9.35 11.65
N PRO A 17 28.58 9.50 12.57
CA PRO A 17 29.46 10.65 12.61
C PRO A 17 30.27 10.78 11.31
N LEU A 18 30.03 11.85 10.56
CA LEU A 18 30.76 12.16 9.34
C LEU A 18 31.77 13.28 9.59
N ILE A 19 33.06 13.00 9.33
CA ILE A 19 34.10 14.04 9.30
C ILE A 19 34.34 14.44 7.85
N MET A 20 33.93 15.66 7.51
CA MET A 20 34.28 16.27 6.22
C MET A 20 35.54 17.11 6.37
N ARG A 21 36.60 16.72 5.67
CA ARG A 21 37.85 17.47 5.61
C ARG A 21 37.90 18.27 4.31
N LEU A 22 38.10 19.58 4.42
CA LEU A 22 38.56 20.38 3.29
C LEU A 22 40.08 20.22 3.24
N ASP A 23 40.59 19.69 2.13
CA ASP A 23 42.01 19.56 1.89
C ASP A 23 42.34 20.26 0.56
N GLU A 24 43.05 21.37 0.67
CA GLU A 24 43.39 22.25 -0.46
C GLU A 24 44.48 21.63 -1.35
N ASN A 25 45.21 20.62 -0.86
CA ASN A 25 46.27 19.92 -1.59
C ASN A 25 45.79 18.58 -2.18
N TRP A 26 44.48 18.35 -2.20
CA TRP A 26 43.91 17.08 -2.65
C TRP A 26 43.71 17.09 -4.17
N ASN A 27 44.66 16.47 -4.89
CA ASN A 27 44.76 16.55 -6.36
C ASN A 27 43.82 15.61 -7.14
N TRP A 28 42.90 14.91 -6.48
CA TRP A 28 42.07 13.86 -7.07
C TRP A 28 40.69 13.78 -6.39
N GLY A 29 39.60 13.87 -7.14
CA GLY A 29 38.26 13.75 -6.54
C GLY A 29 37.13 14.26 -7.41
N THR A 30 35.93 14.28 -6.84
CA THR A 30 34.71 14.75 -7.48
C THR A 30 34.48 16.23 -7.14
N ILE A 31 34.22 17.05 -8.17
CA ILE A 31 33.85 18.46 -7.99
C ILE A 31 32.33 18.55 -7.89
N LEU A 32 31.82 19.09 -6.78
CA LEU A 32 30.40 19.37 -6.61
C LEU A 32 30.08 20.75 -7.17
N VAL A 33 29.31 20.80 -8.26
CA VAL A 33 28.89 22.05 -8.90
C VAL A 33 27.39 22.25 -8.70
N ARG A 34 27.00 23.39 -8.11
CA ARG A 34 25.60 23.78 -8.00
C ARG A 34 25.21 24.63 -9.20
N ILE A 35 24.24 24.14 -9.97
CA ILE A 35 23.76 24.78 -11.19
C ILE A 35 22.32 25.29 -10.98
N LYS A 36 21.95 26.39 -11.65
CA LYS A 36 20.56 26.87 -11.66
C LYS A 36 19.69 25.95 -12.53
N SER A 37 18.57 25.47 -11.99
CA SER A 37 17.68 24.48 -12.63
C SER A 37 17.22 24.80 -14.06
N THR A 38 17.15 26.08 -14.44
CA THR A 38 16.74 26.52 -15.78
C THR A 38 17.83 26.39 -16.85
N GLN A 39 19.09 26.17 -16.49
CA GLN A 39 20.24 26.23 -17.41
C GLN A 39 21.11 24.96 -17.40
N THR A 40 20.55 23.83 -16.97
CA THR A 40 21.31 22.58 -16.79
C THR A 40 22.08 22.13 -18.04
N LYS A 41 21.44 22.18 -19.23
CA LYS A 41 22.08 21.75 -20.48
C LYS A 41 23.26 22.64 -20.88
N GLU A 42 23.07 23.95 -20.81
CA GLU A 42 24.09 24.95 -21.15
C GLU A 42 25.28 24.85 -20.18
N ALA A 43 24.99 24.77 -18.87
CA ALA A 43 26.01 24.65 -17.85
C ALA A 43 26.86 23.37 -17.99
N ILE A 44 26.26 22.23 -18.35
CA ILE A 44 27.01 20.99 -18.59
C ILE A 44 27.92 21.14 -19.82
N ALA A 45 27.43 21.74 -20.89
CA ALA A 45 28.24 21.98 -22.09
C ALA A 45 29.43 22.91 -21.82
N ASP A 46 29.21 23.97 -21.03
CA ASP A 46 30.27 24.89 -20.63
C ASP A 46 31.31 24.22 -19.72
N LEU A 47 30.85 23.38 -18.77
CA LEU A 47 31.73 22.58 -17.91
C LEU A 47 32.55 21.56 -18.69
N GLU A 48 31.96 20.89 -19.69
CA GLU A 48 32.67 19.96 -20.56
C GLU A 48 33.77 20.69 -21.34
N LYS A 49 33.47 21.87 -21.89
CA LYS A 49 34.43 22.70 -22.61
C LYS A 49 35.58 23.15 -21.71
N LEU A 50 35.27 23.63 -20.50
CA LEU A 50 36.27 24.03 -19.51
C LEU A 50 37.17 22.85 -19.11
N CYS A 51 36.58 21.68 -18.87
CA CYS A 51 37.31 20.47 -18.49
C CYS A 51 38.31 20.06 -19.57
N LYS A 52 37.89 20.05 -20.84
CA LYS A 52 38.78 19.76 -21.98
C LYS A 52 39.90 20.79 -22.18
N GLN A 53 39.68 22.05 -21.79
CA GLN A 53 40.72 23.10 -21.84
C GLN A 53 41.77 22.93 -20.74
N VAL A 54 41.33 22.54 -19.53
CA VAL A 54 42.21 22.43 -18.37
C VAL A 54 42.97 21.09 -18.37
N ASN A 55 42.32 20.00 -18.77
CA ASN A 55 42.91 18.66 -18.77
C ASN A 55 42.34 17.80 -19.93
N PRO A 56 42.92 17.89 -21.14
CA PRO A 56 42.41 17.21 -22.34
C PRO A 56 42.46 15.69 -22.26
N ASP A 57 43.40 15.14 -21.49
CA ASP A 57 43.64 13.69 -21.38
C ASP A 57 42.63 12.98 -20.46
N PHE A 58 41.81 13.73 -19.73
CA PHE A 58 40.83 13.18 -18.80
C PHE A 58 39.39 13.28 -19.35
N PRO A 59 38.62 12.17 -19.40
CA PRO A 59 37.26 12.20 -19.92
C PRO A 59 36.32 12.96 -18.96
N PHE A 60 35.54 13.89 -19.52
CA PHE A 60 34.50 14.57 -18.76
C PHE A 60 33.40 13.58 -18.36
N THR A 61 33.31 13.29 -17.07
CA THR A 61 32.27 12.44 -16.49
C THR A 61 31.48 13.26 -15.47
N TYR A 62 30.17 13.10 -15.48
CA TYR A 62 29.28 13.79 -14.54
C TYR A 62 28.18 12.84 -14.09
N GLN A 63 27.70 13.07 -12.87
CA GLN A 63 26.56 12.39 -12.29
C GLN A 63 25.72 13.43 -11.57
N PHE A 64 24.40 13.34 -11.72
CA PHE A 64 23.53 14.21 -10.94
C PHE A 64 23.34 13.65 -9.54
N ALA A 65 23.47 14.52 -8.53
CA ALA A 65 23.35 14.12 -7.14
C ALA A 65 21.97 13.53 -6.82
N ASP A 66 20.90 14.08 -7.40
CA ASP A 66 19.53 13.56 -7.23
C ASP A 66 19.36 12.13 -7.75
N GLN A 67 20.00 11.77 -8.87
CA GLN A 67 19.99 10.40 -9.39
C GLN A 67 20.73 9.44 -8.46
N GLU A 68 21.83 9.86 -7.87
CA GLU A 68 22.58 9.04 -6.92
C GLU A 68 21.79 8.84 -5.62
N PHE A 69 21.15 9.91 -5.11
CA PHE A 69 20.23 9.79 -3.99
C PHE A 69 19.03 8.89 -4.33
N ALA A 70 18.46 8.98 -5.54
CA ALA A 70 17.33 8.15 -5.94
C ALA A 70 17.66 6.65 -5.91
N LYS A 71 18.91 6.26 -6.24
CA LYS A 71 19.35 4.86 -6.15
C LYS A 71 19.28 4.30 -4.73
N LEU A 72 19.49 5.15 -3.72
CA LEU A 72 19.39 4.76 -2.31
C LEU A 72 17.95 4.42 -1.88
N TYR A 73 16.93 4.79 -2.67
CA TYR A 73 15.51 4.54 -2.38
C TYR A 73 14.85 3.54 -3.34
N THR A 74 15.55 3.08 -4.38
CA THR A 74 14.95 2.25 -5.43
C THR A 74 14.42 0.93 -4.86
N ALA A 75 15.13 0.30 -3.94
CA ALA A 75 14.72 -0.97 -3.35
C ALA A 75 13.42 -0.82 -2.55
N GLU A 76 13.29 0.25 -1.78
CA GLU A 76 12.14 0.58 -0.94
C GLU A 76 10.92 0.90 -1.79
N ILE A 77 11.11 1.66 -2.88
CA ILE A 77 10.06 1.96 -3.85
C ILE A 77 9.55 0.68 -4.50
N LEU A 78 10.46 -0.21 -4.93
CA LEU A 78 10.08 -1.49 -5.54
C LEU A 78 9.31 -2.39 -4.55
N VAL A 79 9.79 -2.52 -3.32
CA VAL A 79 9.09 -3.29 -2.27
C VAL A 79 7.70 -2.71 -2.00
N SER A 80 7.58 -1.38 -1.90
CA SER A 80 6.29 -0.70 -1.70
C SER A 80 5.33 -0.93 -2.86
N GLN A 81 5.81 -0.83 -4.11
CA GLN A 81 5.00 -1.08 -5.30
C GLN A 81 4.51 -2.53 -5.37
N LEU A 82 5.39 -3.50 -5.14
CA LEU A 82 5.02 -4.92 -5.13
C LEU A 82 4.03 -5.24 -4.01
N ALA A 83 4.26 -4.71 -2.80
CA ALA A 83 3.36 -4.89 -1.68
C ALA A 83 1.96 -4.32 -1.97
N ASN A 84 1.88 -3.14 -2.60
CA ASN A 84 0.59 -2.54 -2.99
C ASN A 84 -0.15 -3.38 -4.04
N ILE A 85 0.55 -3.91 -5.05
CA ILE A 85 -0.04 -4.77 -6.07
C ILE A 85 -0.58 -6.06 -5.43
N PHE A 86 0.22 -6.72 -4.59
CA PHE A 86 -0.23 -7.94 -3.91
C PHE A 86 -1.38 -7.69 -2.93
N ALA A 87 -1.36 -6.58 -2.19
CA ALA A 87 -2.46 -6.20 -1.32
C ALA A 87 -3.76 -5.98 -2.11
N PHE A 88 -3.69 -5.27 -3.24
CA PHE A 88 -4.83 -5.07 -4.12
C PHE A 88 -5.39 -6.39 -4.66
N LEU A 89 -4.52 -7.27 -5.17
CA LEU A 89 -4.92 -8.59 -5.67
C LEU A 89 -5.53 -9.45 -4.57
N ALA A 90 -4.93 -9.46 -3.37
CA ALA A 90 -5.44 -10.22 -2.23
C ALA A 90 -6.85 -9.74 -1.82
N ILE A 91 -7.08 -8.43 -1.77
CA ILE A 91 -8.41 -7.86 -1.49
C ILE A 91 -9.38 -8.25 -2.59
N PHE A 92 -8.99 -8.11 -3.87
CA PHE A 92 -9.84 -8.44 -5.00
C PHE A 92 -10.28 -9.91 -4.99
N ILE A 93 -9.35 -10.84 -4.80
CA ILE A 93 -9.63 -12.28 -4.72
C ILE A 93 -10.50 -12.60 -3.49
N SER A 94 -10.23 -11.95 -2.35
CA SER A 94 -11.04 -12.12 -1.13
C SER A 94 -12.48 -11.68 -1.34
N CYS A 95 -12.71 -10.57 -2.05
CA CYS A 95 -14.04 -10.10 -2.42
C CYS A 95 -14.78 -11.10 -3.33
N LEU A 96 -14.09 -11.69 -4.30
CA LEU A 96 -14.66 -12.74 -5.16
C LEU A 96 -15.01 -14.00 -4.35
N GLY A 97 -14.14 -14.40 -3.42
CA GLY A 97 -14.39 -15.52 -2.51
C GLY A 97 -15.59 -15.29 -1.62
N LEU A 98 -15.69 -14.10 -1.00
CA LEU A 98 -16.84 -13.70 -0.20
C LEU A 98 -18.12 -13.69 -1.04
N PHE A 99 -18.09 -13.11 -2.25
CA PHE A 99 -19.23 -13.09 -3.15
C PHE A 99 -19.69 -14.51 -3.55
N GLY A 100 -18.75 -15.41 -3.84
CA GLY A 100 -19.05 -16.82 -4.15
C GLY A 100 -19.68 -17.54 -2.97
N LEU A 101 -19.12 -17.38 -1.76
CA LEU A 101 -19.64 -17.99 -0.53
C LEU A 101 -21.02 -17.44 -0.17
N VAL A 102 -21.22 -16.14 -0.33
CA VAL A 102 -22.51 -15.46 -0.15
C VAL A 102 -23.55 -16.01 -1.13
N THR A 103 -23.19 -16.15 -2.41
CA THR A 103 -24.10 -16.64 -3.45
C THR A 103 -24.50 -18.10 -3.19
N PHE A 104 -23.54 -18.97 -2.90
CA PHE A 104 -23.79 -20.38 -2.57
C PHE A 104 -24.67 -20.54 -1.32
N THR A 105 -24.39 -19.77 -0.27
CA THR A 105 -25.19 -19.80 0.96
C THR A 105 -26.60 -19.29 0.72
N ALA A 106 -26.76 -18.26 -0.12
CA ALA A 106 -28.07 -17.75 -0.51
C ALA A 106 -28.87 -18.83 -1.23
N GLU A 107 -28.28 -19.52 -2.21
CA GLU A 107 -28.91 -20.62 -2.95
C GLU A 107 -29.37 -21.77 -2.05
N GLN A 108 -28.50 -22.24 -1.13
CA GLN A 108 -28.86 -23.27 -0.16
C GLN A 108 -30.02 -22.88 0.76
N ARG A 109 -30.13 -21.58 1.09
CA ARG A 109 -31.17 -21.06 2.00
C ARG A 109 -32.39 -20.50 1.27
N ILE A 110 -32.49 -20.58 -0.06
CA ILE A 110 -33.66 -20.13 -0.83
C ILE A 110 -34.96 -20.73 -0.28
N LYS A 111 -34.95 -22.03 0.07
CA LYS A 111 -36.14 -22.73 0.60
C LYS A 111 -36.59 -22.18 1.97
N GLU A 112 -35.66 -21.96 2.90
CA GLU A 112 -35.95 -21.38 4.22
C GLU A 112 -36.44 -19.93 4.12
N ILE A 113 -35.80 -19.14 3.26
CA ILE A 113 -36.12 -17.73 3.04
C ILE A 113 -37.48 -17.61 2.34
N GLY A 114 -37.78 -18.48 1.37
CA GLY A 114 -39.06 -18.55 0.67
C GLY A 114 -40.22 -18.87 1.60
N VAL A 115 -40.08 -19.88 2.46
CA VAL A 115 -41.11 -20.23 3.46
C VAL A 115 -41.34 -19.08 4.45
N ARG A 116 -40.27 -18.46 4.97
CA ARG A 116 -40.39 -17.31 5.88
C ARG A 116 -41.06 -16.09 5.23
N LYS A 117 -40.77 -15.82 3.94
CA LYS A 117 -41.37 -14.71 3.20
C LYS A 117 -42.87 -14.93 2.98
N VAL A 118 -43.29 -16.17 2.68
CA VAL A 118 -44.72 -16.53 2.56
C VAL A 118 -45.44 -16.44 3.91
N LEU A 119 -44.74 -16.72 5.02
CA LEU A 119 -45.22 -16.54 6.39
C LEU A 119 -45.22 -15.07 6.86
N GLY A 120 -44.92 -14.10 5.98
CA GLY A 120 -44.99 -12.66 6.29
C GLY A 120 -43.74 -12.08 6.96
N ALA A 121 -42.60 -12.76 6.92
CA ALA A 121 -41.35 -12.19 7.43
C ALA A 121 -40.94 -10.94 6.64
N SER A 122 -40.60 -9.87 7.35
CA SER A 122 -40.13 -8.62 6.75
C SER A 122 -38.77 -8.79 6.06
N GLU A 123 -38.55 -8.03 4.99
CA GLU A 123 -37.29 -8.03 4.24
C GLU A 123 -36.09 -7.65 5.12
N SER A 124 -36.32 -6.81 6.13
CA SER A 124 -35.31 -6.41 7.13
C SER A 124 -34.88 -7.56 8.03
N SER A 125 -35.77 -8.50 8.36
CA SER A 125 -35.44 -9.69 9.16
C SER A 125 -34.53 -10.65 8.39
N ILE A 126 -34.75 -10.81 7.10
CA ILE A 126 -33.93 -11.64 6.21
C ILE A 126 -32.55 -10.99 6.01
N MET A 127 -32.50 -9.67 5.78
CA MET A 127 -31.27 -8.90 5.68
C MET A 127 -30.41 -9.04 6.95
N ARG A 128 -31.02 -8.90 8.14
CA ARG A 128 -30.31 -9.01 9.42
C ARG A 128 -29.74 -10.41 9.67
N LEU A 129 -30.49 -11.45 9.28
CA LEU A 129 -30.04 -12.84 9.37
C LEU A 129 -28.82 -13.09 8.48
N LEU A 130 -28.88 -12.65 7.21
CA LEU A 130 -27.74 -12.76 6.28
C LEU A 130 -26.56 -11.95 6.80
N ALA A 131 -26.77 -10.68 7.14
CA ALA A 131 -25.71 -9.79 7.62
C ALA A 131 -24.99 -10.34 8.86
N SER A 132 -25.72 -10.90 9.83
CA SER A 132 -25.13 -11.51 11.03
C SER A 132 -24.24 -12.71 10.71
N ASN A 133 -24.60 -13.52 9.71
CA ASN A 133 -23.84 -14.72 9.34
C ASN A 133 -22.51 -14.38 8.66
N PHE A 134 -22.43 -13.26 7.93
CA PHE A 134 -21.19 -12.79 7.30
C PHE A 134 -20.37 -11.87 8.21
N MET A 135 -21.03 -11.06 9.04
CA MET A 135 -20.33 -10.15 9.95
C MET A 135 -19.58 -10.86 11.06
N LYS A 136 -20.12 -11.95 11.62
CA LYS A 136 -19.42 -12.71 12.69
C LYS A 136 -18.03 -13.21 12.24
N PRO A 137 -17.89 -13.94 11.12
CA PRO A 137 -16.57 -14.33 10.60
C PRO A 137 -15.64 -13.16 10.34
N ILE A 138 -16.15 -12.05 9.81
CA ILE A 138 -15.34 -10.86 9.49
C ILE A 138 -14.79 -10.21 10.76
N VAL A 139 -15.62 -10.06 11.81
CA VAL A 139 -15.16 -9.52 13.10
C VAL A 139 -14.11 -10.43 13.73
N ILE A 140 -14.31 -11.76 13.68
CA ILE A 140 -13.31 -12.72 14.19
C ILE A 140 -11.99 -12.60 13.41
N ALA A 141 -12.07 -12.50 12.07
CA ALA A 141 -10.90 -12.32 11.23
C ALA A 141 -10.17 -11.01 11.56
N MET A 142 -10.88 -9.89 11.78
CA MET A 142 -10.29 -8.61 12.19
C MET A 142 -9.59 -8.71 13.55
N LEU A 143 -10.22 -9.34 14.53
CA LEU A 143 -9.66 -9.50 15.87
C LEU A 143 -8.35 -10.30 15.87
N ILE A 144 -8.17 -11.21 14.91
CA ILE A 144 -6.93 -11.99 14.76
C ILE A 144 -5.92 -11.25 13.87
N ALA A 145 -6.38 -10.69 12.76
CA ALA A 145 -5.52 -10.06 11.76
C ALA A 145 -4.88 -8.75 12.27
N PHE A 146 -5.60 -7.94 13.06
CA PHE A 146 -5.09 -6.64 13.51
C PHE A 146 -3.91 -6.78 14.48
N PRO A 147 -3.96 -7.61 15.54
CA PRO A 147 -2.81 -7.85 16.40
C PRO A 147 -1.64 -8.47 15.64
N LEU A 148 -1.91 -9.41 14.74
CA LEU A 148 -0.87 -10.06 13.94
C LEU A 148 -0.17 -9.06 13.00
N ALA A 149 -0.95 -8.21 12.33
CA ALA A 149 -0.44 -7.15 11.46
C ALA A 149 0.35 -6.11 12.23
N TRP A 150 -0.13 -5.69 13.41
CA TRP A 150 0.63 -4.80 14.30
C TRP A 150 1.98 -5.45 14.65
N PHE A 151 1.97 -6.67 15.19
CA PHE A 151 3.19 -7.35 15.62
C PHE A 151 4.22 -7.49 14.49
N ALA A 152 3.77 -7.95 13.31
CA ALA A 152 4.63 -8.09 12.14
C ALA A 152 5.20 -6.75 11.68
N MET A 153 4.38 -5.71 11.60
CA MET A 153 4.81 -4.40 11.15
C MET A 153 5.73 -3.71 12.17
N ASN A 154 5.48 -3.87 13.47
CA ASN A 154 6.36 -3.33 14.50
C ASN A 154 7.74 -4.01 14.47
N LYS A 155 7.78 -5.33 14.26
CA LYS A 155 9.04 -6.07 14.09
C LYS A 155 9.78 -5.65 12.81
N TRP A 156 9.06 -5.40 11.72
CA TRP A 156 9.65 -4.91 10.48
C TRP A 156 10.20 -3.48 10.62
N LEU A 157 9.44 -2.58 11.25
CA LEU A 157 9.84 -1.19 11.51
C LEU A 157 11.01 -1.05 12.49
N GLN A 158 11.33 -2.08 13.28
CA GLN A 158 12.51 -2.07 14.16
C GLN A 158 13.83 -2.06 13.38
N ASN A 159 13.83 -2.54 12.12
CA ASN A 159 15.02 -2.53 11.27
C ASN A 159 15.30 -1.16 10.64
N TYR A 160 14.45 -0.16 10.92
CA TYR A 160 14.60 1.19 10.43
C TYR A 160 14.98 2.13 11.58
N ALA A 161 16.09 2.86 11.41
CA ALA A 161 16.52 3.89 12.36
C ALA A 161 15.46 4.99 12.53
N TYR A 162 14.80 5.37 11.42
CA TYR A 162 13.71 6.32 11.39
C TYR A 162 12.40 5.60 11.06
N LYS A 163 11.51 5.48 12.05
CA LYS A 163 10.25 4.75 11.93
C LYS A 163 9.05 5.60 12.29
N ILE A 164 7.94 5.35 11.61
CA ILE A 164 6.64 5.89 11.98
C ILE A 164 6.02 5.06 13.12
N SER A 165 5.29 5.71 14.02
CA SER A 165 4.42 5.00 14.96
C SER A 165 3.12 4.62 14.24
N ILE A 166 2.78 3.33 14.20
CA ILE A 166 1.52 2.88 13.63
C ILE A 166 0.38 3.37 14.52
N GLY A 167 -0.38 4.34 14.04
CA GLY A 167 -1.54 4.87 14.76
C GLY A 167 -2.74 3.94 14.66
N TRP A 168 -3.55 3.90 15.73
CA TRP A 168 -4.83 3.16 15.75
C TRP A 168 -5.79 3.60 14.63
N SER A 169 -5.68 4.86 14.16
CA SER A 169 -6.47 5.40 13.06
C SER A 169 -6.39 4.56 11.78
N LEU A 170 -5.24 3.96 11.49
CA LEU A 170 -5.04 3.12 10.30
C LEU A 170 -5.89 1.84 10.39
N PHE A 171 -5.90 1.19 11.54
CA PHE A 171 -6.71 -0.01 11.80
C PHE A 171 -8.20 0.31 11.78
N ALA A 172 -8.60 1.46 12.35
CA ALA A 172 -9.99 1.92 12.30
C ALA A 172 -10.46 2.18 10.87
N LEU A 173 -9.63 2.83 10.04
CA LEU A 173 -9.93 3.06 8.63
C LEU A 173 -10.03 1.73 7.85
N ALA A 174 -9.09 0.81 8.07
CA ALA A 174 -9.11 -0.52 7.45
C ALA A 174 -10.36 -1.32 7.84
N ALA A 175 -10.76 -1.26 9.12
CA ALA A 175 -11.98 -1.89 9.60
C ALA A 175 -13.22 -1.31 8.91
N LEU A 176 -13.30 0.02 8.80
CA LEU A 176 -14.41 0.70 8.15
C LEU A 176 -14.51 0.31 6.66
N ILE A 177 -13.39 0.28 5.94
CA ILE A 177 -13.35 -0.15 4.54
C ILE A 177 -13.82 -1.60 4.39
N MET A 178 -13.33 -2.52 5.23
CA MET A 178 -13.76 -3.92 5.19
C MET A 178 -15.26 -4.09 5.46
N VAL A 179 -15.80 -3.40 6.48
CA VAL A 179 -17.24 -3.44 6.79
C VAL A 179 -18.04 -2.86 5.62
N ALA A 180 -17.59 -1.75 5.02
CA ALA A 180 -18.24 -1.14 3.87
C ALA A 180 -18.31 -2.12 2.69
N ILE A 181 -17.19 -2.78 2.35
CA ILE A 181 -17.14 -3.78 1.28
C ILE A 181 -18.13 -4.91 1.57
N ALA A 182 -18.10 -5.48 2.77
CA ALA A 182 -18.97 -6.58 3.14
C ALA A 182 -20.45 -6.20 3.07
N LEU A 183 -20.82 -5.02 3.58
CA LEU A 183 -22.19 -4.51 3.51
C LEU A 183 -22.65 -4.29 2.07
N ILE A 184 -21.78 -3.76 1.20
CA ILE A 184 -22.07 -3.58 -0.23
C ILE A 184 -22.33 -4.95 -0.89
N THR A 185 -21.46 -5.94 -0.64
CA THR A 185 -21.61 -7.30 -1.19
C THR A 185 -22.91 -7.96 -0.73
N ILE A 186 -23.24 -7.86 0.56
CA ILE A 186 -24.46 -8.43 1.14
C ILE A 186 -25.71 -7.72 0.59
N SER A 187 -25.68 -6.39 0.53
CA SER A 187 -26.81 -5.59 0.04
C SER A 187 -27.14 -5.91 -1.41
N PHE A 188 -26.11 -6.02 -2.26
CA PHE A 188 -26.28 -6.41 -3.65
C PHE A 188 -26.96 -7.78 -3.79
N GLN A 189 -26.57 -8.74 -2.95
CA GLN A 189 -27.18 -10.07 -2.97
C GLN A 189 -28.62 -10.08 -2.44
N THR A 190 -28.91 -9.37 -1.34
CA THR A 190 -30.27 -9.31 -0.79
C THR A 190 -31.25 -8.72 -1.79
N ILE A 191 -30.86 -7.65 -2.49
CA ILE A 191 -31.62 -7.06 -3.57
C ILE A 191 -31.86 -8.11 -4.66
N ARG A 192 -30.80 -8.78 -5.14
CA ARG A 192 -30.92 -9.82 -6.17
C ARG A 192 -31.83 -10.97 -5.74
N SER A 193 -31.69 -11.49 -4.52
CA SER A 193 -32.54 -12.56 -3.96
C SER A 193 -33.98 -12.10 -3.73
N ALA A 194 -34.23 -10.83 -3.43
CA ALA A 194 -35.58 -10.27 -3.30
C ALA A 194 -36.31 -10.18 -4.65
N PHE A 195 -35.58 -9.91 -5.74
CA PHE A 195 -36.10 -9.83 -7.11
C PHE A 195 -36.24 -11.19 -7.82
N ILE A 196 -35.66 -12.28 -7.28
CA ILE A 196 -35.95 -13.63 -7.79
C ILE A 196 -37.38 -13.98 -7.39
N ASN A 197 -38.29 -13.84 -8.36
CA ASN A 197 -39.71 -14.06 -8.20
C ASN A 197 -40.00 -15.47 -7.63
N PRO A 198 -40.53 -15.59 -6.40
CA PRO A 198 -40.71 -16.88 -5.72
C PRO A 198 -41.69 -17.81 -6.45
N VAL A 199 -42.57 -17.23 -7.29
CA VAL A 199 -43.57 -17.95 -8.09
C VAL A 199 -42.94 -18.87 -9.15
N LYS A 200 -41.71 -18.58 -9.63
CA LYS A 200 -41.01 -19.47 -10.57
C LYS A 200 -40.31 -20.65 -9.87
N SER A 201 -39.85 -20.45 -8.63
CA SER A 201 -39.08 -21.47 -7.89
C SER A 201 -39.93 -22.58 -7.29
N LEU A 202 -41.25 -22.38 -7.15
CA LEU A 202 -42.22 -23.41 -6.74
C LEU A 202 -42.87 -24.13 -7.93
N ARG A 203 -42.69 -23.62 -9.15
CA ARG A 203 -43.26 -24.19 -10.39
C ARG A 203 -42.21 -24.86 -11.28
N THR A 204 -41.03 -25.12 -10.71
CA THR A 204 -39.98 -25.96 -11.29
C THR A 204 -39.80 -27.18 -10.38
N GLU A 205 -40.87 -27.96 -10.27
CA GLU A 205 -40.73 -29.41 -10.52
C GLU A 205 -40.85 -29.65 -12.03
#